data_AF-A0A7S2PJX0-F1
#
_entry.id   AF-A0A7S2PJX0-F1
#
_cell.length_a   1.000
_cell.length_b   1.000
_cell.length_c   1.000
_cell.angle_alpha   90.00
_cell.angle_beta   90.00
_cell.angle_gamma   90.00
#
_symmetry.space_group_name_H-M   'P 1'
#
loop_
_entity.id
_entity.type
_entity.pdbx_description
1 polymer ?
#
loop_
_entity_poly.entity_id
_entity_poly.type
_entity_poly.pdbx_seq_one_letter_code
_entity_poly.pdbx_strand_id
1 'polypeptide(L)'
;YRVGAACTTDAVAVIAKSGLADKAQVVRDDVAKGFVKASLTWDVELVLTDLAAGKDKFYNMQLLAGVDPSEIGTHFWAVQHWGRTGMDGRVHVDGPYGDVGDARKVFRKKFRQKTGNAWGQLGASFVEHGGKYRLLAKEEEPA
;
A
#
# COMPACT_ATOMS: atom_id res chain seq x y z
N TYR A 1 -14.44 4.24 6.33
CA TYR A 1 -15.68 3.52 6.73
C TYR A 1 -15.32 2.07 7.07
N ARG A 2 -16.16 1.34 7.80
CA ARG A 2 -15.93 -0.09 8.09
C ARG A 2 -16.52 -0.95 6.99
N VAL A 3 -15.73 -1.90 6.50
CA VAL A 3 -16.04 -2.88 5.46
C VAL A 3 -15.76 -4.26 6.03
N GLY A 4 -16.81 -4.93 6.52
CA GLY A 4 -16.66 -6.20 7.24
C GLY A 4 -15.60 -6.11 8.34
N ALA A 5 -14.53 -6.90 8.21
CA ALA A 5 -13.44 -6.99 9.18
C ALA A 5 -12.35 -5.89 9.06
N ALA A 6 -12.41 -4.99 8.08
CA ALA A 6 -11.41 -3.96 7.83
C ALA A 6 -12.01 -2.55 7.82
N CYS A 7 -11.24 -1.52 8.16
CA CYS A 7 -11.61 -0.14 7.82
C CYS A 7 -10.96 0.22 6.48
N THR A 8 -11.60 1.12 5.75
CA THR A 8 -11.17 1.58 4.42
C THR A 8 -11.32 3.09 4.31
N THR A 9 -10.62 3.68 3.34
CA THR A 9 -10.57 5.12 3.11
C THR A 9 -10.70 5.43 1.62
N ASP A 10 -11.38 6.52 1.30
CA ASP A 10 -11.50 7.14 -0.03
C ASP A 10 -10.45 8.23 -0.25
N ALA A 11 -9.82 8.73 0.81
CA ALA A 11 -8.73 9.71 0.77
C ALA A 11 -7.51 9.28 -0.08
N VAL A 12 -7.38 7.99 -0.41
CA VAL A 12 -6.34 7.48 -1.30
C VAL A 12 -7.01 6.80 -2.48
N ALA A 13 -6.70 7.28 -3.68
CA ALA A 13 -7.19 6.68 -4.91
C ALA A 13 -6.58 5.28 -5.10
N VAL A 14 -7.42 4.33 -5.52
CA VAL A 14 -6.95 3.01 -5.95
C VAL A 14 -6.15 3.16 -7.24
N ILE A 15 -5.06 2.40 -7.37
CA ILE A 15 -4.26 2.32 -8.60
C ILE A 15 -5.20 1.95 -9.77
N ALA A 16 -5.51 2.91 -10.64
CA ALA A 16 -6.53 2.76 -11.69
C ALA A 16 -6.28 1.54 -12.59
N LYS A 17 -5.00 1.26 -12.90
CA LYS A 17 -4.59 0.12 -13.72
C LYS A 17 -4.97 -1.24 -13.13
N SER A 18 -5.28 -1.31 -11.83
CA SER A 18 -5.80 -2.54 -11.18
C SER A 18 -7.18 -2.96 -11.68
N GLY A 19 -7.96 -2.04 -12.28
CA GLY A 19 -9.34 -2.29 -12.65
C GLY A 19 -10.32 -2.39 -11.47
N LEU A 20 -9.87 -2.01 -10.25
CA LEU A 20 -10.65 -2.12 -9.01
C LEU A 20 -11.12 -0.77 -8.45
N ALA A 21 -10.86 0.34 -9.14
CA ALA A 21 -11.12 1.69 -8.62
C ALA A 21 -12.59 1.94 -8.25
N ASP A 22 -13.53 1.35 -8.98
CA ASP A 22 -14.96 1.50 -8.73
C ASP A 22 -15.53 0.45 -7.75
N LYS A 23 -14.72 -0.56 -7.38
CA LYS A 23 -15.18 -1.77 -6.66
C LYS A 23 -14.49 -1.98 -5.33
N ALA A 24 -13.37 -1.31 -5.10
CA ALA A 24 -12.55 -1.50 -3.93
C ALA A 24 -12.06 -0.15 -3.41
N GLN A 25 -11.75 -0.08 -2.12
CA GLN A 25 -11.12 1.07 -1.49
C GLN A 25 -9.92 0.62 -0.66
N VAL A 26 -8.98 1.53 -0.43
CA VAL A 26 -7.74 1.24 0.27
C VAL A 26 -8.03 0.94 1.74
N VAL A 27 -7.44 -0.14 2.25
CA VAL A 27 -7.55 -0.53 3.65
C VAL A 27 -6.79 0.47 4.54
N ARG A 28 -7.39 0.81 5.66
CA ARG A 28 -6.84 1.68 6.71
C ARG A 28 -7.03 1.02 8.06
N ASP A 29 -6.00 1.04 8.88
CA ASP A 29 -6.09 0.62 10.27
C ASP A 29 -6.13 1.86 11.16
N ASP A 30 -7.22 2.02 11.90
CA ASP A 30 -7.36 3.10 12.88
C ASP A 30 -7.13 2.54 14.29
N VAL A 31 -6.19 3.15 15.01
CA VAL A 31 -5.86 2.82 16.40
C VAL A 31 -6.15 4.02 17.28
N ALA A 32 -7.07 3.85 18.21
CA ALA A 32 -7.34 4.82 19.27
C ALA A 32 -6.89 4.23 20.61
N LYS A 33 -5.95 4.89 21.29
CA LYS A 33 -5.52 4.53 22.64
C LYS A 33 -5.50 5.79 23.51
N GLY A 34 -6.48 5.90 24.41
CA GLY A 34 -6.69 7.12 25.20
C GLY A 34 -6.97 8.31 24.29
N PHE A 35 -6.23 9.40 24.47
CA PHE A 35 -6.34 10.61 23.62
C PHE A 35 -5.55 10.54 22.31
N VAL A 36 -4.78 9.47 22.07
CA VAL A 36 -3.99 9.31 20.84
C VAL A 36 -4.81 8.54 19.80
N LYS A 37 -5.04 9.18 18.65
CA LYS A 37 -5.56 8.54 17.44
C LYS A 37 -4.42 8.48 16.42
N ALA A 38 -4.11 7.27 15.98
CA ALA A 38 -3.18 7.02 14.89
C ALA A 38 -3.89 6.21 13.81
N SER A 39 -3.53 6.43 12.56
CA SER A 39 -4.04 5.64 11.46
C SER A 39 -2.93 5.21 10.52
N LEU A 40 -2.99 3.97 10.07
CA LEU A 40 -2.07 3.38 9.12
C LEU A 40 -2.83 3.01 7.84
N THR A 41 -2.62 3.78 6.78
CA THR A 41 -3.17 3.47 5.46
C THR A 41 -2.28 2.44 4.78
N TRP A 42 -2.87 1.38 4.22
CA TRP A 42 -2.16 0.31 3.50
C TRP A 42 -1.91 0.69 2.05
N ASP A 43 -1.19 1.77 1.88
CA ASP A 43 -0.74 2.33 0.62
C ASP A 43 0.70 2.80 0.80
N VAL A 44 1.56 2.49 -0.17
CA VAL A 44 2.95 2.92 -0.12
C VAL A 44 3.48 3.13 -1.52
N GLU A 45 4.21 4.23 -1.69
CA GLU A 45 4.96 4.56 -2.90
C GLU A 45 6.44 4.42 -2.60
N LEU A 46 7.13 3.64 -3.41
CA LEU A 46 8.54 3.37 -3.23
C LEU A 46 9.32 3.77 -4.47
N VAL A 47 10.52 4.29 -4.26
CA VAL A 47 11.45 4.65 -5.34
C VAL A 47 12.81 4.00 -5.11
N LEU A 48 13.46 3.61 -6.20
CA LEU A 48 14.84 3.17 -6.24
C LEU A 48 15.56 4.01 -7.30
N THR A 49 16.40 4.93 -6.84
CA THR A 49 17.24 5.77 -7.70
C THR A 49 18.71 5.46 -7.44
N ASP A 50 19.41 5.02 -8.47
CA ASP A 50 20.85 4.82 -8.50
C ASP A 50 21.33 5.30 -9.89
N LEU A 51 21.76 6.55 -9.93
CA LEU A 51 22.17 7.24 -11.15
C LEU A 51 23.42 6.59 -11.75
N ALA A 52 24.34 6.13 -10.91
CA ALA A 52 25.58 5.46 -11.35
C ALA A 52 25.27 4.14 -12.06
N ALA A 53 24.26 3.40 -11.60
CA ALA A 53 23.80 2.17 -12.25
C ALA A 53 22.67 2.37 -13.28
N GLY A 54 22.29 3.62 -13.58
CA GLY A 54 21.17 3.94 -14.48
C GLY A 54 19.82 3.37 -14.05
N LYS A 55 19.63 3.12 -12.75
CA LYS A 55 18.39 2.58 -12.20
C LYS A 55 17.53 3.72 -11.70
N ASP A 56 16.37 3.87 -12.31
CA ASP A 56 15.32 4.75 -11.82
C ASP A 56 13.99 4.00 -11.93
N LYS A 57 13.48 3.54 -10.80
CA LYS A 57 12.33 2.64 -10.73
C LYS A 57 11.40 3.02 -9.60
N PHE A 58 10.10 2.87 -9.83
CA PHE A 58 9.10 2.97 -8.78
C PHE A 58 8.50 1.59 -8.47
N TYR A 59 7.93 1.46 -7.27
CA TYR A 59 7.20 0.30 -6.83
C TYR A 59 6.13 0.71 -5.81
N ASN A 60 4.90 0.83 -6.28
CA ASN A 60 3.74 1.19 -5.48
C ASN A 60 3.00 -0.08 -5.06
N MET A 61 2.43 -0.05 -3.86
CA MET A 61 1.62 -1.15 -3.36
C MET A 61 0.40 -0.64 -2.62
N GLN A 62 -0.72 -1.34 -2.79
CA GLN A 62 -1.96 -1.07 -2.08
C GLN A 62 -2.58 -2.36 -1.56
N LEU A 63 -3.22 -2.28 -0.39
CA LEU A 63 -4.14 -3.28 0.10
C LEU A 63 -5.55 -2.75 -0.08
N LEU A 64 -6.40 -3.49 -0.78
CA LEU A 64 -7.75 -3.07 -1.12
C LEU A 64 -8.77 -4.00 -0.47
N ALA A 65 -9.93 -3.45 -0.10
CA ALA A 65 -11.10 -4.21 0.31
C ALA A 65 -12.30 -3.86 -0.58
N GLY A 66 -13.09 -4.87 -0.92
CA GLY A 66 -14.27 -4.76 -1.77
C GLY A 66 -15.37 -3.97 -1.08
N VAL A 67 -15.98 -3.04 -1.82
CA VAL A 67 -16.96 -2.09 -1.28
C VAL A 67 -18.35 -2.29 -1.84
N ASP A 68 -18.51 -3.29 -2.72
CA ASP A 68 -19.79 -3.69 -3.26
C ASP A 68 -20.75 -4.02 -2.11
N PRO A 69 -21.91 -3.33 -1.98
CA PRO A 69 -22.85 -3.55 -0.90
C PRO A 69 -23.30 -5.01 -0.72
N SER A 70 -23.28 -5.80 -1.80
CA SER A 70 -23.65 -7.23 -1.77
C SER A 70 -22.52 -8.15 -1.29
N GLU A 71 -21.27 -7.67 -1.27
CA GLU A 71 -20.05 -8.42 -0.96
C GLU A 71 -19.10 -7.64 -0.03
N ILE A 72 -19.65 -6.74 0.79
CA ILE A 72 -18.86 -5.89 1.70
C ILE A 72 -18.00 -6.77 2.60
N GLY A 73 -16.68 -6.57 2.52
CA GLY A 73 -15.70 -7.20 3.42
C GLY A 73 -15.48 -8.69 3.21
N THR A 74 -15.88 -9.24 2.06
CA THR A 74 -15.59 -10.63 1.68
C THR A 74 -14.43 -10.75 0.70
N HIS A 75 -14.06 -9.66 0.02
CA HIS A 75 -13.01 -9.65 -0.99
C HIS A 75 -11.91 -8.65 -0.67
N PHE A 76 -10.67 -9.13 -0.63
CA PHE A 76 -9.48 -8.32 -0.39
C PHE A 76 -8.42 -8.56 -1.48
N TRP A 77 -7.64 -7.54 -1.82
CA TRP A 77 -6.58 -7.65 -2.83
C TRP A 77 -5.29 -7.00 -2.36
N ALA A 78 -4.16 -7.58 -2.77
CA ALA A 78 -2.86 -6.95 -2.67
C ALA A 78 -2.41 -6.52 -4.08
N VAL A 79 -2.41 -5.21 -4.33
CA VAL A 79 -2.04 -4.63 -5.62
C VAL A 79 -0.59 -4.19 -5.59
N GLN A 80 0.15 -4.52 -6.64
CA GLN A 80 1.54 -4.12 -6.88
C GLN A 80 1.59 -3.38 -8.22
N HIS A 81 2.22 -2.22 -8.27
CA HIS A 81 2.40 -1.44 -9.50
C HIS A 81 3.84 -0.95 -9.59
N TRP A 82 4.56 -1.32 -10.65
CA TRP A 82 5.99 -1.04 -10.73
C TRP A 82 6.46 -0.80 -12.15
N GLY A 83 7.52 -0.02 -12.28
CA GLY A 83 8.05 0.34 -13.58
C GLY A 83 9.29 1.21 -13.48
N ARG A 84 9.69 1.76 -14.63
CA ARG A 84 10.65 2.86 -14.67
C ARG A 84 9.91 4.14 -14.28
N THR A 85 10.52 5.00 -13.47
CA THR A 85 9.90 6.26 -13.04
C THR A 85 9.51 7.11 -14.26
N GLY A 86 8.30 7.66 -14.24
CA GLY A 86 7.72 8.41 -15.36
C GLY A 86 7.13 7.56 -16.49
N MET A 87 7.09 6.23 -16.36
CA MET A 87 6.41 5.33 -17.32
C MET A 87 5.23 4.60 -16.66
N ASP A 88 4.29 4.15 -17.48
CA ASP A 88 3.09 3.41 -17.05
C ASP A 88 3.34 2.18 -16.17
N GLY A 89 4.46 1.49 -16.37
CA GLY A 89 4.80 0.27 -15.65
C GLY A 89 3.79 -0.88 -15.83
N ARG A 90 3.95 -1.89 -14.98
CA ARG A 90 3.11 -3.09 -14.87
C ARG A 90 2.36 -3.09 -13.56
N VAL A 91 1.13 -3.60 -13.59
CA VAL A 91 0.31 -3.85 -12.42
C VAL A 91 0.15 -5.35 -12.23
N HIS A 92 0.06 -5.78 -10.99
CA HIS A 92 -0.35 -7.12 -10.61
C HIS A 92 -1.33 -7.01 -9.45
N VAL A 93 -2.49 -7.61 -9.65
CA VAL A 93 -3.53 -7.73 -8.64
C VAL A 93 -3.48 -9.16 -8.13
N ASP A 94 -3.23 -9.31 -6.85
CA ASP A 94 -3.21 -10.61 -6.17
C ASP A 94 -4.47 -10.73 -5.31
N GLY A 95 -5.26 -11.78 -5.52
CA GLY A 95 -6.59 -12.00 -4.94
C GLY A 95 -7.68 -12.28 -5.98
N PRO A 96 -8.98 -12.25 -5.60
CA PRO A 96 -9.47 -11.88 -4.28
C PRO A 96 -9.15 -12.89 -3.18
N TYR A 97 -8.89 -12.38 -1.99
CA TYR A 97 -8.77 -13.14 -0.75
C TYR A 97 -10.06 -13.01 0.07
N GLY A 98 -10.47 -14.11 0.73
CA GLY A 98 -11.63 -14.12 1.64
C GLY A 98 -11.35 -13.49 3.02
N ASP A 99 -10.07 -13.35 3.37
CA ASP A 99 -9.61 -12.80 4.65
C ASP A 99 -8.60 -11.67 4.42
N VAL A 100 -8.77 -10.57 5.16
CA VAL A 100 -7.86 -9.43 5.09
C VAL A 100 -6.46 -9.79 5.57
N GLY A 101 -6.34 -10.74 6.51
CA GLY A 101 -5.07 -11.21 7.04
C GLY A 101 -4.18 -11.84 5.98
N ASP A 102 -4.74 -12.59 5.04
CA ASP A 102 -4.00 -13.19 3.93
C ASP A 102 -3.47 -12.15 2.95
N ALA A 103 -4.31 -11.20 2.53
CA ALA A 103 -3.88 -10.09 1.69
C ALA A 103 -2.81 -9.21 2.41
N ARG A 104 -2.95 -8.99 3.73
CA ARG A 104 -1.93 -8.34 4.57
C ARG A 104 -0.63 -9.12 4.62
N LYS A 105 -0.63 -10.46 4.66
CA LYS A 105 0.60 -11.27 4.65
C LYS A 105 1.35 -11.06 3.33
N VAL A 106 0.65 -11.09 2.20
CA VAL A 106 1.24 -10.85 0.87
C VAL A 106 1.87 -9.46 0.80
N PHE A 107 1.12 -8.43 1.20
CA PHE A 107 1.60 -7.05 1.22
C PHE A 107 2.87 -6.92 2.08
N ARG A 108 2.83 -7.38 3.34
CA ARG A 108 3.98 -7.29 4.27
C ARG A 108 5.22 -8.01 3.74
N LYS A 109 5.03 -9.20 3.15
CA LYS A 109 6.11 -9.98 2.57
C LYS A 109 6.78 -9.24 1.41
N LYS A 110 5.99 -8.66 0.50
CA LYS A 110 6.50 -7.89 -0.64
C LYS A 110 7.18 -6.60 -0.19
N PHE A 111 6.58 -5.85 0.73
CA PHE A 111 7.20 -4.64 1.31
C PHE A 111 8.57 -4.95 1.90
N ARG A 112 8.66 -5.95 2.80
CA ARG A 112 9.94 -6.35 3.42
C ARG A 112 10.96 -6.83 2.40
N GLN A 113 10.54 -7.52 1.34
CA GLN A 113 11.44 -7.94 0.27
C GLN A 113 12.04 -6.73 -0.47
N LYS A 114 11.24 -5.69 -0.72
CA LYS A 114 11.67 -4.52 -1.51
C LYS A 114 12.44 -3.49 -0.70
N THR A 115 12.08 -3.28 0.56
CA THR A 115 12.68 -2.23 1.41
C THR A 115 13.65 -2.79 2.43
N GLY A 116 13.46 -4.04 2.89
CA GLY A 116 14.17 -4.60 4.04
C GLY A 116 13.49 -4.36 5.40
N ASN A 117 12.49 -3.47 5.45
CA ASN A 117 11.81 -3.06 6.68
C ASN A 117 10.54 -3.89 6.92
N ALA A 118 10.12 -4.02 8.18
CA ALA A 118 8.80 -4.55 8.48
C ALA A 118 7.73 -3.49 8.18
N TRP A 119 6.56 -3.91 7.71
CA TRP A 119 5.44 -2.99 7.52
C TRP A 119 5.03 -2.35 8.86
N GLY A 120 4.68 -1.07 8.82
CA GLY A 120 4.44 -0.24 10.00
C GLY A 120 5.69 0.51 10.49
N GLN A 121 6.90 0.13 10.06
CA GLN A 121 8.10 0.94 10.22
C GLN A 121 8.16 2.00 9.10
N LEU A 122 7.29 3.00 9.22
CA LEU A 122 7.24 4.15 8.31
C LEU A 122 7.87 5.38 8.99
N GLY A 123 8.29 6.37 8.19
CA GLY A 123 8.89 7.62 8.69
C GLY A 123 10.18 7.38 9.47
N ALA A 124 10.26 7.89 10.71
CA ALA A 124 11.47 7.86 11.53
C ALA A 124 12.01 6.45 11.85
N SER A 125 11.18 5.41 11.75
CA SER A 125 11.59 4.02 11.96
C SER A 125 12.04 3.31 10.68
N PHE A 126 11.92 3.95 9.52
CA PHE A 126 12.30 3.37 8.24
C PHE A 126 13.81 3.51 8.03
N VAL A 127 14.49 2.39 7.75
CA VAL A 127 15.94 2.39 7.47
C VAL A 127 16.15 2.16 5.97
N GLU A 128 16.80 3.11 5.30
CA GLU A 128 17.21 2.94 3.91
C GLU A 128 18.37 1.92 3.82
N HIS A 129 18.26 0.98 2.89
CA HIS A 129 19.30 0.00 2.62
C HIS A 129 19.82 0.19 1.20
N GLY A 130 21.15 0.17 1.03
CA GLY A 130 21.78 0.30 -0.29
C GLY A 130 21.23 -0.71 -1.30
N GLY A 131 20.85 -0.23 -2.48
CA GLY A 131 20.27 -1.04 -3.56
C GLY A 131 18.83 -1.50 -3.34
N LYS A 132 18.18 -1.07 -2.24
CA LYS A 132 16.76 -1.32 -1.96
C LYS A 132 15.90 -0.07 -2.18
N TYR A 133 14.61 -0.31 -2.28
CA TYR A 133 13.64 0.76 -2.42
C TYR A 133 13.52 1.57 -1.13
N ARG A 134 13.40 2.89 -1.26
CA ARG A 134 13.10 3.82 -0.18
C ARG A 134 11.67 4.36 -0.29
N LEU A 135 11.13 4.86 0.82
CA LEU A 135 9.82 5.52 0.82
C LEU A 135 9.92 6.81 0.00
N LEU A 136 8.99 7.00 -0.94
CA LEU A 136 8.73 8.32 -1.47
C LEU A 136 7.91 9.03 -0.39
N ALA A 137 8.51 10.00 0.32
CA ALA A 137 7.79 10.73 1.34
C ALA A 137 6.57 11.41 0.70
N LYS A 138 5.37 11.01 1.12
CA LYS A 138 4.20 11.88 0.97
C LYS A 138 4.47 13.06 1.88
N GLU A 139 4.62 14.26 1.32
CA GLU A 139 4.67 15.50 2.10
C GLU A 139 3.48 15.50 3.05
N GLU A 140 3.72 15.23 4.34
CA GLU A 140 2.85 15.72 5.38
C GLU A 140 3.18 17.21 5.47
N GLU A 141 2.34 18.02 4.82
CA GLU A 141 2.28 19.46 5.07
C GLU A 141 2.27 19.67 6.61
N PRO A 142 3.28 20.35 7.19
CA PRO A 142 3.26 20.66 8.60
C PRO A 142 2.06 21.57 8.88
N ALA A 143 1.27 21.18 9.89
CA ALA A 143 0.10 21.90 10.39
C ALA A 143 0.39 23.35 10.81
#